data_AF-D8QY07-F1
#
_entry.id   AF-D8QY07-F1
#
_cell.length_a   1.000
_cell.length_b   1.000
_cell.length_c   1.000
_cell.angle_alpha   90.00
_cell.angle_beta   90.00
_cell.angle_gamma   90.00
#
_symmetry.space_group_name_H-M   'P 1'
#
loop_
_entity.id
_entity.type
_entity.pdbx_description
1 polymer ?
#
loop_
_entity_poly.entity_id
_entity_poly.type
_entity_poly.pdbx_seq_one_letter_code
_entity_poly.pdbx_strand_id
1 'polypeptide(L)' 'EPHELPDNVYQCPRCQSYNTRFDYYNNEKRDQPRFACRACKKQWTQGGKIRAASSGGRKRK' A
#
# COMPACT_ATOMS: atom_id res chain seq x y z
N GLU A 1 16.32 -15.24 -19.39
CA GLU A 1 16.13 -13.85 -18.95
C GLU A 1 15.46 -13.84 -17.58
N PRO A 2 16.10 -13.31 -16.53
CA PRO A 2 15.37 -12.96 -15.33
C PRO A 2 14.40 -11.83 -15.71
N HIS A 3 13.10 -12.11 -15.66
CA HIS A 3 12.07 -11.09 -15.83
C HIS A 3 12.26 -10.02 -14.78
N GLU A 4 12.87 -8.92 -15.21
CA GLU A 4 13.11 -7.71 -14.45
C GLU A 4 11.73 -7.15 -14.13
N LEU A 5 11.20 -7.49 -12.96
CA LEU A 5 10.13 -6.70 -12.39
C LEU A 5 10.69 -5.27 -12.33
N PRO A 6 10.05 -4.29 -12.98
CA PRO A 6 10.54 -2.92 -12.93
C PRO A 6 10.72 -2.55 -11.46
N ASP A 7 11.84 -1.90 -11.13
CA ASP A 7 12.22 -1.47 -9.78
C ASP A 7 11.09 -0.70 -9.05
N ASN A 8 10.13 -0.19 -9.83
CA ASN A 8 8.97 0.59 -9.43
C ASN A 8 7.68 -0.22 -9.20
N VAL A 9 7.72 -1.55 -9.31
CA VAL A 9 6.53 -2.41 -9.14
C VAL A 9 6.39 -2.82 -7.70
N TYR A 10 5.57 -2.07 -6.98
CA TYR A 10 5.30 -2.36 -5.58
C TYR A 10 4.26 -3.48 -5.43
N GLN A 11 4.60 -4.48 -4.61
CA GLN A 11 3.69 -5.55 -4.28
C GLN A 11 2.63 -5.06 -3.29
N CYS A 12 1.35 -5.29 -3.58
CA CYS A 12 0.28 -4.94 -2.65
C CYS A 12 0.41 -5.77 -1.36
N PRO A 13 0.53 -5.15 -0.18
CA PRO A 13 0.67 -5.91 1.07
C PRO A 13 -0.60 -6.65 1.50
N ARG A 14 -1.75 -6.40 0.83
CA ARG A 14 -3.03 -7.04 1.17
C ARG A 14 -3.33 -8.29 0.35
N CYS A 15 -3.07 -8.22 -0.96
CA CYS A 15 -3.42 -9.30 -1.89
C CYS A 15 -2.20 -9.82 -2.67
N GLN A 16 -0.99 -9.35 -2.32
CA GLN A 16 0.28 -9.76 -2.91
C GLN A 16 0.39 -9.55 -4.43
N SER A 17 -0.55 -8.84 -5.04
CA SER A 17 -0.55 -8.54 -6.46
C SER A 17 0.41 -7.39 -6.78
N TYR A 18 1.13 -7.52 -7.88
CA TYR A 18 2.00 -6.49 -8.46
C TYR A 18 1.23 -5.39 -9.24
N ASN A 19 -0.09 -5.53 -9.33
CA ASN A 19 -0.97 -4.58 -10.02
C ASN A 19 -1.26 -3.36 -9.15
N THR A 20 -0.23 -2.65 -8.69
CA THR A 20 -0.35 -1.40 -7.92
C THR A 20 0.07 -0.20 -8.77
N ARG A 21 -0.51 0.97 -8.47
CA ARG A 21 -0.15 2.23 -9.13
C ARG A 21 0.01 3.33 -8.09
N PHE A 22 1.02 4.16 -8.26
CA PHE A 22 1.14 5.41 -7.53
C PHE A 22 -0.08 6.30 -7.79
N ASP A 23 -0.63 6.89 -6.72
CA ASP A 23 -1.86 7.69 -6.75
C ASP A 23 -1.51 9.17 -6.58
N TYR A 24 -0.92 9.55 -5.44
CA TYR A 24 -0.42 10.89 -5.14
C TYR A 24 0.41 10.91 -3.85
N TYR A 25 1.24 11.95 -3.69
CA TYR A 25 1.92 12.26 -2.43
C TYR A 25 1.00 13.05 -1.51
N ASN A 26 1.09 12.83 -0.19
CA ASN A 26 0.39 13.66 0.77
C ASN A 26 1.06 15.05 0.90
N ASN A 27 0.27 16.12 0.91
CA ASN A 27 0.80 17.49 0.93
C ASN A 27 1.47 17.85 2.28
N GLU A 28 1.05 17.22 3.37
CA GLU A 28 1.65 17.40 4.70
C GLU A 28 2.89 16.53 4.95
N LYS A 29 3.06 15.41 4.21
CA LYS A 29 4.19 14.47 4.39
C LYS A 29 4.57 13.85 3.05
N ARG A 30 5.51 14.48 2.35
CA ARG A 30 6.01 14.01 1.04
C ARG A 30 6.69 12.64 1.10
N ASP A 31 7.17 12.23 2.27
CA ASP A 31 7.69 10.87 2.54
C ASP A 31 6.64 9.76 2.58
N GLN A 32 5.35 10.06 2.37
CA GLN A 32 4.26 9.07 2.41
C GLN A 32 3.50 9.00 1.09
N PRO A 33 4.10 8.44 0.02
CA PRO A 33 3.40 8.18 -1.24
C PRO A 33 2.25 7.18 -1.06
N ARG A 34 1.08 7.52 -1.60
CA ARG A 34 -0.09 6.62 -1.65
C ARG A 34 -0.09 5.83 -2.94
N PHE A 35 -0.40 4.55 -2.81
CA PHE A 35 -0.53 3.59 -3.90
C PHE A 35 -1.91 2.96 -3.88
N ALA A 36 -2.49 2.73 -5.05
CA ALA A 36 -3.74 2.02 -5.23
C ALA A 36 -3.49 0.68 -5.92
N CYS A 37 -3.97 -0.41 -5.32
CA CYS A 37 -3.94 -1.72 -5.95
C CYS A 37 -5.16 -1.89 -6.86
N ARG A 38 -4.94 -2.15 -8.14
CA ARG A 38 -6.00 -2.42 -9.14
C ARG A 38 -6.63 -3.80 -8.97
N ALA A 39 -5.92 -4.77 -8.39
CA ALA A 39 -6.44 -6.12 -8.17
C ALA A 39 -7.50 -6.15 -7.06
N CYS A 40 -7.18 -5.62 -5.87
CA CYS A 40 -8.13 -5.59 -4.76
C CYS A 40 -8.91 -4.27 -4.62
N LYS A 41 -8.53 -3.23 -5.38
CA LYS A 41 -9.08 -1.86 -5.33
C LYS A 41 -8.81 -1.15 -4.00
N LYS A 42 -7.74 -1.51 -3.26
CA LYS A 42 -7.40 -0.92 -1.94
C LYS A 42 -6.17 -0.02 -2.07
N GLN A 43 -6.22 1.08 -1.34
CA GLN A 43 -5.12 2.02 -1.22
C GLN A 43 -4.25 1.66 -0.02
N TRP A 44 -2.94 1.90 -0.15
CA TRP A 44 -1.92 1.67 0.86
C TRP A 44 -0.83 2.73 0.71
N THR A 45 0.02 2.91 1.72
CA THR A 45 1.10 3.90 1.70
C THR A 45 2.43 3.17 1.84
N GLN A 46 3.40 3.49 0.99
CA GLN A 46 4.73 2.90 1.06
C GLN A 46 5.57 3.61 2.12
N GLY A 47 6.30 2.84 2.93
CA GLY A 47 7.05 3.37 4.07
C GLY A 47 6.18 3.85 5.25
N GLY A 48 4.88 4.05 5.03
CA GLY A 48 3.91 4.19 6.10
C GLY A 48 3.79 2.88 6.87
N LYS A 49 3.72 2.96 8.19
CA LYS A 49 3.30 1.83 9.03
C LYS A 49 1.96 1.38 8.46
N ILE A 50 1.90 0.20 7.82
CA ILE A 50 0.62 -0.41 7.50
C ILE A 50 -0.06 -0.46 8.85
N ARG A 51 -1.07 0.39 9.05
CA ARG A 51 -2.02 0.21 10.13
C ARG A 51 -2.71 -1.09 9.74
N ALA A 52 -2.08 -2.20 10.08
CA ALA A 52 -2.76 -3.46 10.30
C ALA A 52 -3.96 -3.04 11.10
N ALA A 53 -5.15 -3.16 10.48
CA ALA A 53 -6.41 -2.72 11.04
C ALA A 53 -6.32 -2.92 12.54
N SER A 54 -6.37 -1.82 13.30
CA SER A 54 -6.10 -1.87 14.73
C SER A 54 -6.81 -3.10 15.29
N SER A 55 -6.04 -4.09 15.73
CA SER A 55 -6.48 -5.16 16.62
C SER A 55 -6.78 -4.48 17.95
N GLY A 56 -7.79 -3.64 17.90
CA GLY A 56 -8.24 -2.69 18.88
C GLY A 56 -9.73 -2.60 18.68
N GLY A 57 -10.37 -3.77 18.56
CA GLY A 57 -11.69 -3.93 19.12
C GLY A 57 -11.59 -3.42 20.54
N ARG A 58 -12.00 -2.17 20.75
CA ARG A 58 -12.67 -1.79 21.97
C ARG A 58 -13.80 -2.81 22.07
N LYS A 59 -13.55 -3.90 22.80
CA LYS A 59 -14.57 -4.60 23.55
C LYS A 59 -15.27 -3.48 24.31
N ARG A 60 -16.35 -2.96 23.73
CA ARG A 60 -17.36 -2.27 24.51
C ARG A 60 -17.90 -3.38 25.41
N LYS A 61 -17.37 -3.43 26.63
CA LYS A 61 -18.07 -4.03 27.76
C LYS A 61 -19.18 -3.07 28.11
#